data_AF-A0A151BUQ4-F1
#
_entry.id   AF-A0A151BUQ4-F1
#
_cell.length_a   1.000
_cell.length_b   1.000
_cell.length_c   1.000
_cell.angle_alpha   90.00
_cell.angle_beta   90.00
_cell.angle_gamma   90.00
#
_symmetry.space_group_name_H-M   'P 1'
#
loop_
_entity.id
_entity.type
_entity.pdbx_description
1 polymer ?
#
loop_
_entity_poly.entity_id
_entity_poly.type
_entity_poly.pdbx_seq_one_letter_code
_entity_poly.pdbx_strand_id
1 'polypeptide(L)'
;MSHFRDERRLAAVEQLVALADDVGIKLSHLAMAFAIAHPAVTSAIAGPRTMAQLEDTLAGADVVLTDEIMDRIDTIVPPGESIGAMDMVYRGPEVADATMRRRPQVQRSAG
;
A
#
# COMPACT_ATOMS: atom_id res chain seq x y z
N MET A 1 17.86 16.82 -3.12
CA MET A 1 16.41 17.11 -3.08
C MET A 1 15.80 17.08 -4.49
N SER A 2 16.08 16.06 -5.32
CA SER A 2 15.54 15.90 -6.68
C SER A 2 14.58 14.70 -6.82
N HIS A 3 14.58 13.78 -5.85
CA HIS A 3 13.87 12.50 -5.90
C HIS A 3 12.33 12.58 -5.79
N PHE A 4 11.76 13.76 -5.54
CA PHE A 4 10.30 13.95 -5.48
C PHE A 4 9.66 14.25 -6.85
N ARG A 5 10.47 14.56 -7.88
CA ARG A 5 10.02 14.86 -9.25
C ARG A 5 10.31 13.73 -10.23
N ASP A 6 10.33 12.49 -9.75
CA ASP A 6 10.43 11.34 -10.62
C ASP A 6 9.07 11.14 -11.32
N GLU A 7 9.01 11.37 -12.63
CA GLU A 7 7.80 11.22 -13.45
C GLU A 7 7.18 9.83 -13.29
N ARG A 8 8.00 8.80 -13.11
CA ARG A 8 7.52 7.43 -12.88
C ARG A 8 6.76 7.32 -11.56
N ARG A 9 7.20 8.04 -10.52
CA ARG A 9 6.53 8.04 -9.21
C ARG A 9 5.19 8.75 -9.28
N LEU A 10 5.13 9.90 -9.95
CA LEU A 10 3.87 10.63 -10.14
C LEU A 10 2.88 9.79 -10.96
N ALA A 11 3.32 9.17 -12.04
CA ALA A 11 2.48 8.30 -12.87
C ALA A 11 1.93 7.08 -12.09
N ALA A 12 2.72 6.49 -11.19
CA ALA A 12 2.24 5.40 -10.35
C ALA A 12 1.22 5.89 -9.30
N VAL A 13 1.44 7.08 -8.72
CA VAL A 13 0.47 7.69 -7.79
C VAL A 13 -0.85 7.97 -8.50
N GLU A 14 -0.84 8.53 -9.72
CA GLU A 14 -2.05 8.77 -10.51
C GLU A 14 -2.84 7.48 -10.78
N GLN A 15 -2.15 6.38 -11.11
CA GLN A 15 -2.79 5.08 -11.29
C GLN A 15 -3.37 4.52 -9.99
N LEU A 16 -2.69 4.70 -8.85
CA LEU A 16 -3.21 4.29 -7.55
C LEU A 16 -4.40 5.13 -7.11
N VAL A 17 -4.43 6.43 -7.43
CA VAL A 17 -5.60 7.30 -7.23
C VAL A 17 -6.79 6.75 -8.03
N ALA A 18 -6.59 6.49 -9.32
CA ALA A 18 -7.64 5.94 -10.18
C ALA A 18 -8.16 4.58 -9.67
N LEU A 19 -7.25 3.70 -9.22
CA LEU A 19 -7.64 2.43 -8.59
C LEU A 19 -8.48 2.64 -7.33
N ALA A 20 -8.08 3.56 -6.45
CA ALA A 20 -8.81 3.86 -5.22
C ALA A 20 -10.22 4.39 -5.51
N ASP A 21 -10.34 5.28 -6.50
CA ASP A 21 -11.62 5.82 -6.97
C ASP A 21 -12.50 4.71 -7.55
N ASP A 22 -11.94 3.82 -8.39
CA ASP A 22 -12.66 2.68 -9.00
C ASP A 22 -13.24 1.73 -7.95
N VAL A 23 -12.51 1.49 -6.86
CA VAL A 23 -12.95 0.59 -5.78
C VAL A 23 -13.68 1.31 -4.64
N GLY A 24 -13.91 2.62 -4.79
CA GLY A 24 -14.74 3.41 -3.89
C GLY A 24 -14.13 3.70 -2.52
N ILE A 25 -12.80 3.71 -2.39
CA ILE A 25 -12.10 4.02 -1.12
C ILE A 25 -11.10 5.16 -1.30
N LYS A 26 -10.74 5.84 -0.21
CA LYS A 26 -9.70 6.88 -0.27
C LYS A 26 -8.34 6.24 -0.52
N LEU A 27 -7.45 6.95 -1.23
CA LEU A 27 -6.06 6.51 -1.41
C LEU A 27 -5.34 6.27 -0.07
N SER A 28 -5.63 7.09 0.96
CA SER A 28 -5.10 6.90 2.31
C SER A 28 -5.51 5.56 2.91
N HIS A 29 -6.76 5.13 2.66
CA HIS A 29 -7.28 3.85 3.12
C HIS A 29 -6.68 2.68 2.35
N LEU A 30 -6.59 2.80 1.02
CA LEU A 30 -5.91 1.81 0.18
C LEU A 30 -4.47 1.58 0.66
N ALA A 31 -3.73 2.66 0.94
CA ALA A 31 -2.35 2.58 1.41
C ALA A 31 -2.24 1.95 2.81
N MET A 32 -3.12 2.31 3.75
CA MET A 32 -3.14 1.73 5.09
C MET A 32 -3.43 0.22 5.02
N ALA A 33 -4.51 -0.16 4.31
CA ALA A 33 -4.92 -1.54 4.14
C ALA A 33 -3.85 -2.38 3.43
N PHE A 34 -3.18 -1.83 2.41
CA PHE A 34 -2.06 -2.49 1.74
C PHE A 34 -0.91 -2.81 2.70
N ALA A 35 -0.54 -1.86 3.56
CA ALA A 35 0.55 -2.05 4.51
C ALA A 35 0.25 -3.17 5.52
N ILE A 36 -0.96 -3.19 6.10
CA ILE A 36 -1.34 -4.17 7.13
C ILE A 36 -1.72 -5.54 6.54
N ALA A 37 -2.03 -5.62 5.24
CA ALA A 37 -2.30 -6.87 4.56
C ALA A 37 -1.05 -7.79 4.50
N HIS A 38 0.14 -7.29 4.82
CA HIS A 38 1.37 -8.07 4.78
C HIS A 38 1.57 -8.93 6.04
N PRO A 39 1.87 -10.25 5.93
CA PRO A 39 2.06 -11.13 7.09
C PRO A 39 3.20 -10.69 8.01
N ALA A 40 4.33 -10.23 7.46
CA ALA A 40 5.48 -9.75 8.21
C ALA A 40 5.31 -8.35 8.85
N VAL A 41 4.20 -7.64 8.61
CA VAL A 41 3.95 -6.32 9.20
C VAL A 41 3.18 -6.49 10.50
N THR A 42 3.82 -6.19 11.64
CA THR A 42 3.16 -6.23 12.95
C THR A 42 2.30 -4.98 13.18
N SER A 43 2.77 -3.81 12.74
CA SER A 43 2.06 -2.55 12.88
C SER A 43 2.37 -1.60 11.73
N ALA A 44 1.40 -0.76 11.39
CA ALA A 44 1.58 0.37 10.48
C ALA A 44 1.63 1.67 11.29
N ILE A 45 2.67 2.48 11.06
CA ILE A 45 2.86 3.75 11.75
C ILE A 45 2.22 4.86 10.92
N ALA A 46 1.24 5.57 11.49
CA ALA A 46 0.65 6.76 10.89
C ALA A 46 0.95 7.99 11.73
N GLY A 47 1.17 9.14 11.07
CA GLY A 47 1.50 10.42 11.70
C GLY A 47 0.46 11.51 11.45
N PRO A 48 -0.81 11.33 11.90
CA PRO A 48 -1.83 12.37 11.74
C PRO A 48 -1.48 13.60 12.57
N ARG A 49 -1.76 14.79 12.04
CA ARG A 49 -1.59 16.08 12.73
C ARG A 49 -2.89 16.64 13.29
N THR A 50 -4.02 16.00 12.97
CA THR A 50 -5.36 16.39 13.42
C THR A 50 -6.17 15.15 13.79
N MET A 51 -7.20 15.32 14.63
CA MET A 51 -8.09 14.22 15.00
C MET A 51 -8.81 13.63 13.78
N ALA A 52 -9.29 14.47 12.87
CA ALA A 52 -9.93 14.02 11.63
C ALA A 52 -9.00 13.15 10.77
N GLN A 53 -7.69 13.43 10.74
CA GLN A 53 -6.73 12.57 10.04
C GLN A 53 -6.52 11.24 10.76
N LEU A 54 -6.54 11.24 12.09
CA LEU A 54 -6.44 10.00 12.87
C LEU A 54 -7.65 9.11 12.62
N GLU A 55 -8.85 9.66 12.75
CA GLU A 55 -10.11 8.95 12.49
C GLU A 55 -10.16 8.40 11.05
N ASP A 56 -9.77 9.21 10.07
CA ASP A 56 -9.68 8.77 8.67
C ASP A 56 -8.69 7.63 8.48
N THR A 57 -7.52 7.71 9.13
CA THR A 57 -6.50 6.66 9.06
C THR A 57 -7.01 5.36 9.67
N LEU A 58 -7.67 5.43 10.83
CA LEU A 58 -8.22 4.27 11.52
C LEU A 58 -9.30 3.58 10.69
N ALA A 59 -10.18 4.34 10.02
CA ALA A 59 -11.17 3.78 9.10
C ALA A 59 -10.52 2.98 7.96
N GLY A 60 -9.33 3.41 7.50
CA GLY A 60 -8.55 2.68 6.51
C GLY A 60 -7.97 1.36 7.02
N ALA A 61 -7.77 1.20 8.33
CA ALA A 61 -7.25 -0.03 8.93
C ALA A 61 -8.28 -1.17 8.99
N ASP A 62 -9.57 -0.85 8.85
CA ASP A 62 -10.66 -1.83 8.79
C ASP A 62 -10.97 -2.27 7.35
N VAL A 63 -10.35 -1.65 6.34
CA VAL A 63 -10.53 -2.00 4.94
C VAL A 63 -9.82 -3.32 4.62
N VAL A 64 -10.56 -4.24 3.99
CA VAL A 64 -10.05 -5.52 3.52
C VAL A 64 -9.86 -5.47 2.01
N LEU A 65 -8.60 -5.51 1.55
CA LEU A 65 -8.29 -5.60 0.12
C LEU A 65 -8.46 -7.05 -0.38
N THR A 66 -9.24 -7.22 -1.43
CA THR A 66 -9.39 -8.50 -2.13
C THR A 66 -8.11 -8.85 -2.89
N ASP A 67 -7.95 -10.12 -3.29
CA ASP A 67 -6.81 -10.52 -4.12
C ASP A 67 -6.79 -9.79 -5.46
N GLU A 68 -7.96 -9.56 -6.06
CA GLU A 68 -8.09 -8.78 -7.30
C GLU A 68 -7.54 -7.35 -7.13
N ILE A 69 -7.85 -6.68 -6.03
CA ILE A 69 -7.33 -5.33 -5.77
C ILE A 69 -5.81 -5.38 -5.56
N MET A 70 -5.31 -6.37 -4.82
CA MET A 70 -3.87 -6.55 -4.62
C MET A 70 -3.15 -6.84 -5.94
N ASP A 71 -3.74 -7.61 -6.86
CA ASP A 71 -3.20 -7.86 -8.20
C ASP A 71 -3.16 -6.60 -9.07
N ARG A 72 -4.19 -5.74 -8.95
CA ARG A 72 -4.21 -4.43 -9.62
C ARG A 72 -3.10 -3.51 -9.08
N ILE A 73 -2.86 -3.50 -7.76
CA ILE A 73 -1.72 -2.77 -7.18
C ILE A 73 -0.39 -3.29 -7.74
N ASP A 74 -0.22 -4.61 -7.80
CA ASP A 74 1.00 -5.24 -8.31
C ASP A 74 1.25 -4.96 -9.80
N THR A 75 0.19 -4.70 -10.57
CA THR A 75 0.31 -4.26 -11.97
C THR A 75 0.86 -2.84 -12.07
N ILE A 76 0.53 -1.96 -11.11
CA ILE A 76 0.99 -0.57 -11.07
C ILE A 76 2.42 -0.49 -10.53
N VAL A 77 2.70 -1.22 -9.44
CA VAL A 77 4.02 -1.33 -8.82
C VAL A 77 4.36 -2.80 -8.63
N PRO A 78 5.25 -3.37 -9.46
CA PRO A 78 5.58 -4.78 -9.37
C PRO A 78 6.13 -5.19 -8.00
N PRO A 79 5.88 -6.43 -7.56
CA PRO A 79 6.39 -6.96 -6.30
C PRO A 79 7.92 -6.81 -6.22
N GLY A 80 8.44 -6.38 -5.07
CA GLY A 80 9.88 -6.17 -4.86
C GLY A 80 10.44 -4.91 -5.52
N GLU A 81 9.63 -4.12 -6.23
CA GLU A 81 10.06 -2.82 -6.75
C GLU A 81 9.71 -1.68 -5.77
N SER A 82 10.63 -0.72 -5.71
CA SER A 82 10.36 0.58 -5.11
C SER A 82 10.81 1.64 -6.10
N ILE A 83 9.91 2.56 -6.45
CA ILE A 83 10.16 3.59 -7.45
C ILE A 83 11.19 4.57 -6.87
N GLY A 84 12.38 4.60 -7.47
CA GLY A 84 13.52 5.38 -6.97
C GLY A 84 14.32 4.69 -5.87
N ALA A 85 14.23 3.36 -5.76
CA ALA A 85 15.08 2.58 -4.85
C ALA A 85 16.57 2.88 -5.08
N MET A 86 17.32 3.10 -4.00
CA MET A 86 18.77 3.12 -4.07
C MET A 86 19.28 1.69 -4.25
N ASP A 87 20.42 1.51 -4.90
CA ASP A 87 20.98 0.19 -5.27
C ASP A 87 21.21 -0.77 -4.07
N MET A 88 21.14 -0.27 -2.85
CA MET A 88 21.45 -1.00 -1.61
C MET A 88 20.20 -1.50 -0.84
N VAL A 89 19.00 -1.44 -1.41
CA VAL A 89 17.79 -1.93 -0.73
C VAL A 89 17.72 -3.46 -0.82
N TYR A 90 17.74 -4.14 0.34
CA TYR A 90 17.50 -5.57 0.41
C TYR A 90 16.13 -5.93 -0.18
N ARG A 91 16.11 -6.88 -1.11
CA ARG A 91 14.90 -7.42 -1.74
C ARG A 91 14.82 -8.92 -1.46
N GLY A 92 14.19 -9.27 -0.34
CA GLY A 92 13.91 -10.65 0.02
C GLY A 92 12.68 -11.21 -0.71
N PRO A 93 12.50 -12.55 -0.69
CA PRO A 93 11.34 -13.22 -1.27
C PRO A 93 10.02 -12.72 -0.65
N GLU A 94 10.03 -12.29 0.61
CA GLU A 94 8.85 -11.76 1.29
C GLU A 94 8.28 -10.49 0.64
N VAL A 95 9.07 -9.74 -0.14
CA VAL A 95 8.60 -8.56 -0.89
C VAL A 95 8.48 -8.86 -2.39
N ALA A 96 9.34 -9.72 -2.94
CA ALA A 96 9.36 -10.05 -4.36
C ALA A 96 8.31 -11.09 -4.77
N ASP A 97 7.86 -11.95 -3.86
CA ASP A 97 6.82 -12.94 -4.11
C ASP A 97 5.46 -12.41 -3.63
N ALA A 98 4.50 -12.27 -4.56
CA ALA A 98 3.17 -11.79 -4.23
C ALA A 98 2.41 -12.68 -3.25
N THR A 99 2.67 -13.99 -3.26
CA THR A 99 2.00 -14.95 -2.38
C THR A 99 2.46 -14.80 -0.92
N MET A 100 3.68 -14.28 -0.71
CA MET A 100 4.26 -14.06 0.62
C MET A 100 3.89 -12.70 1.22
N ARG A 101 3.38 -11.77 0.40
CA ARG A 101 3.00 -10.40 0.81
C ARG A 101 1.58 -10.25 1.32
N ARG A 102 0.78 -11.31 1.32
CA ARG A 102 -0.66 -11.22 1.56
C ARG A 102 -1.09 -12.18 2.67
N ARG A 103 -1.67 -11.66 3.74
CA ARG A 103 -2.42 -12.44 4.74
C ARG A 103 -3.64 -13.08 4.06
N PRO A 104 -4.25 -14.14 4.61
CA PRO A 104 -5.58 -14.58 4.19
C PRO A 104 -6.57 -13.41 4.28
N GLN A 105 -7.53 -13.29 3.35
CA GLN A 105 -8.45 -12.13 3.29
C GLN A 105 -9.16 -11.86 4.63
N VAL A 106 -9.52 -12.92 5.36
CA VAL A 106 -10.17 -12.85 6.69
C VAL A 106 -9.27 -12.29 7.81
N GLN A 107 -7.98 -12.06 7.55
CA GLN A 107 -6.98 -11.54 8.51
C GLN A 107 -6.33 -10.22 8.02
N ARG A 108 -6.89 -9.58 6.99
CA ARG A 108 -6.31 -8.38 6.36
C ARG A 108 -6.76 -7.05 6.99
N SER A 109 -7.76 -7.05 7.86
CA SER A 109 -8.12 -5.89 8.68
C SER A 109 -7.32 -5.88 9.99
N ALA A 110 -7.22 -4.72 10.63
CA ALA A 110 -6.62 -4.57 11.95
C ALA A 110 -7.58 -4.88 13.12
N GLY A 111 -8.88 -5.06 12.83
CA GLY A 111 -9.93 -5.43 13.78
C GLY A 111 -10.13 -6.93 13.97
#